data_AF-A0A3M1D284-F1
#
_entry.id   AF-A0A3M1D284-F1
#
_cell.length_a   1.000
_cell.length_b   1.000
_cell.length_c   1.000
_cell.angle_alpha   90.00
_cell.angle_beta   90.00
_cell.angle_gamma   90.00
#
_symmetry.space_group_name_H-M   'P 1'
#
loop_
_entity.id
_entity.type
_entity.pdbx_description
1 polymer ?
#
loop_
_entity_poly.entity_id
_entity_poly.type
_entity_poly.pdbx_seq_one_letter_code
_entity_poly.pdbx_strand_id
1 'polypeptide(L)'
;MPLYFAYGSNLDLVDWQAWCARHGVDPSGLVDTGLRGWLPDRVLRFDYRSPVRSGGCLDPLPRPGQLVAGALFAPDEATWRALDHKEGAPRRYRRVDAVALLEDGRTEPCVTYEATDACRTGFHVPADGYLAIVVRGRAAAGIRDEGQLAAAAIDQPPPPAVAGIFVYGSLRSDADQGHRIADAHPLSIEPATIHAELRDMGAWPAILPPERTGRPGPVQGELVRFADLAAVLPALDAYEGFSGWNAPDNLFRRTLVQARLRDGQTVRAWAWCLARAQDGPRIESGDWLRR
;
A
#
# COMPACT_ATOMS: atom_id res chain seq x y z
N MET A 1 -10.22 -19.46 -1.38
CA MET A 1 -11.03 -18.24 -1.17
C MET A 1 -10.08 -17.04 -1.19
N PRO A 2 -10.50 -15.84 -1.62
CA PRO A 2 -9.63 -14.67 -1.59
C PRO A 2 -9.28 -14.31 -0.13
N LEU A 3 -8.09 -13.75 0.07
CA LEU A 3 -7.70 -13.17 1.36
C LEU A 3 -8.49 -11.89 1.65
N TYR A 4 -8.73 -11.60 2.92
CA TYR A 4 -9.37 -10.38 3.38
C TYR A 4 -8.33 -9.40 3.95
N PHE A 5 -8.24 -8.20 3.39
CA PHE A 5 -7.43 -7.12 3.96
C PHE A 5 -8.26 -6.26 4.92
N ALA A 6 -7.95 -6.32 6.20
CA ALA A 6 -8.57 -5.49 7.24
C ALA A 6 -7.70 -4.27 7.56
N TYR A 7 -8.31 -3.09 7.61
CA TYR A 7 -7.66 -1.82 7.99
C TYR A 7 -8.30 -1.14 9.22
N GLY A 8 -9.52 -1.57 9.59
CA GLY A 8 -10.35 -0.98 10.64
C GLY A 8 -10.69 -1.95 11.77
N SER A 9 -11.94 -1.95 12.25
CA SER A 9 -12.33 -2.73 13.44
C SER A 9 -12.17 -4.26 13.31
N ASN A 10 -12.10 -4.81 12.10
CA ASN A 10 -11.86 -6.26 11.94
C ASN A 10 -10.41 -6.67 12.21
N LEU A 11 -9.49 -5.71 12.43
CA LEU A 11 -8.19 -6.00 13.04
C LEU A 11 -8.31 -6.45 14.49
N ASP A 12 -9.44 -6.15 15.16
CA ASP A 12 -9.69 -6.48 16.54
C ASP A 12 -10.48 -7.79 16.66
N LEU A 13 -9.77 -8.89 16.90
CA LEU A 13 -10.38 -10.21 17.02
C LEU A 13 -11.31 -10.35 18.25
N VAL A 14 -11.15 -9.50 19.27
CA VAL A 14 -12.07 -9.47 20.43
C VAL A 14 -13.41 -8.84 20.01
N ASP A 15 -13.39 -7.74 19.24
CA ASP A 15 -14.60 -7.16 18.65
C ASP A 15 -15.27 -8.13 17.67
N TRP A 16 -14.49 -8.84 16.86
CA TRP A 16 -14.99 -9.90 15.96
C TRP A 16 -15.68 -11.03 16.73
N GLN A 17 -15.04 -11.59 17.76
CA GLN A 17 -15.61 -12.66 18.59
C GLN A 17 -16.89 -12.21 19.30
N ALA A 18 -16.91 -11.00 19.87
CA ALA A 18 -18.08 -10.44 20.53
C ALA A 18 -19.24 -10.18 19.56
N TRP A 19 -18.95 -9.82 18.31
CA TRP A 19 -19.96 -9.71 17.27
C TRP A 19 -20.50 -11.09 16.87
N CYS A 20 -19.63 -12.07 16.65
CA CYS A 20 -20.01 -13.44 16.29
C CYS A 20 -20.91 -14.09 17.36
N ALA A 21 -20.54 -13.96 18.64
CA ALA A 21 -21.31 -14.50 19.76
C ALA A 21 -22.74 -13.93 19.82
N ARG A 22 -22.93 -12.64 19.50
CA ARG A 22 -24.24 -12.00 19.45
C ARG A 22 -25.09 -12.45 18.27
N HIS A 23 -24.50 -13.05 17.24
CA HIS A 23 -25.18 -13.41 15.99
C HIS A 23 -25.15 -14.92 15.72
N GLY A 24 -24.68 -15.73 16.66
CA GLY A 24 -24.66 -17.19 16.55
C GLY A 24 -23.73 -17.71 15.46
N VAL A 25 -22.65 -16.99 15.18
CA VAL A 25 -21.64 -17.35 14.16
C VAL A 25 -20.39 -17.91 14.85
N ASP A 26 -19.73 -18.89 14.24
CA ASP A 26 -18.41 -19.35 14.68
C ASP A 26 -17.32 -18.33 14.28
N PRO A 27 -16.57 -17.75 15.25
CA PRO A 27 -15.53 -16.78 14.94
C PRO A 27 -14.24 -17.40 14.36
N SER A 28 -14.06 -18.73 14.45
CA SER A 28 -12.80 -19.41 14.19
C SER A 28 -12.34 -19.37 12.72
N GLY A 29 -13.28 -19.18 11.79
CA GLY A 29 -12.97 -19.14 10.37
C GLY A 29 -12.27 -17.85 9.91
N LEU A 30 -12.14 -16.81 10.74
CA LEU A 30 -11.34 -15.62 10.44
C LEU A 30 -9.88 -15.82 10.90
N VAL A 31 -9.10 -16.51 10.09
CA VAL A 31 -7.71 -16.88 10.42
C VAL A 31 -6.74 -15.76 10.06
N ASP A 32 -5.95 -15.28 11.01
CA ASP A 32 -4.84 -14.34 10.75
C ASP A 32 -3.71 -15.06 10.01
N THR A 33 -3.28 -14.53 8.85
CA THR A 33 -2.20 -15.14 8.06
C THR A 33 -0.80 -14.79 8.59
N GLY A 34 -0.71 -13.85 9.53
CA GLY A 34 0.55 -13.22 9.97
C GLY A 34 1.10 -12.19 8.98
N LEU A 35 0.53 -12.07 7.78
CA LEU A 35 0.96 -11.09 6.79
C LEU A 35 0.41 -9.70 7.12
N ARG A 36 1.30 -8.71 7.03
CA ARG A 36 1.02 -7.28 7.19
C ARG A 36 1.49 -6.54 5.95
N GLY A 37 0.87 -5.40 5.72
CA GLY A 37 1.19 -4.60 4.55
C GLY A 37 0.30 -3.39 4.42
N TRP A 38 0.23 -2.87 3.21
CA TRP A 38 -0.50 -1.65 2.89
C TRP A 38 -1.43 -1.84 1.71
N LEU A 39 -2.60 -1.22 1.79
CA LEU A 39 -3.36 -0.87 0.58
C LEU A 39 -2.71 0.38 -0.03
N PRO A 40 -2.21 0.29 -1.27
CA PRO A 40 -1.59 1.42 -1.93
C PRO A 40 -2.60 2.42 -2.46
N ASP A 41 -2.18 3.67 -2.60
CA ASP A 41 -2.99 4.78 -3.11
C ASP A 41 -4.28 4.97 -2.32
N ARG A 42 -4.21 4.84 -1.00
CA ARG A 42 -5.34 5.00 -0.09
C ARG A 42 -5.02 5.93 1.07
N VAL A 43 -6.05 6.59 1.57
CA VAL A 43 -6.03 7.35 2.83
C VAL A 43 -7.23 6.96 3.70
N LEU A 44 -7.01 6.83 5.01
CA LEU A 44 -8.12 6.64 5.97
C LEU A 44 -8.94 7.92 6.12
N ARG A 45 -10.27 7.77 6.12
CA ARG A 45 -11.24 8.81 6.49
C ARG A 45 -12.35 8.23 7.37
N PHE A 46 -13.03 9.11 8.12
CA PHE A 46 -14.27 8.80 8.82
C PHE A 46 -15.44 9.48 8.11
N ASP A 47 -15.67 9.12 6.84
CA ASP A 47 -16.61 9.81 5.94
C ASP A 47 -18.03 9.19 5.91
N TYR A 48 -18.25 8.17 6.73
CA TYR A 48 -19.52 7.46 6.89
C TYR A 48 -19.93 7.42 8.37
N ARG A 49 -21.15 7.88 8.69
CA ARG A 49 -21.72 7.77 10.03
C ARG A 49 -22.41 6.41 10.23
N SER A 50 -21.88 5.60 11.14
CA SER A 50 -22.50 4.35 11.58
C SER A 50 -23.38 4.57 12.82
N PRO A 51 -24.69 4.24 12.76
CA PRO A 51 -25.53 4.23 13.96
C PRO A 51 -25.06 3.21 15.01
N VAL A 52 -24.51 2.07 14.57
CA VAL A 52 -24.07 0.98 15.46
C VAL A 52 -22.78 1.34 16.20
N ARG A 53 -21.89 2.11 15.55
CA ARG A 53 -20.65 2.61 16.16
C ARG A 53 -20.80 4.01 16.76
N SER A 54 -22.00 4.59 16.72
CA SER A 54 -22.34 5.90 17.28
C SER A 54 -21.45 7.07 16.79
N GLY A 55 -20.94 6.99 15.56
CA GLY A 55 -20.01 8.00 15.03
C GLY A 55 -19.48 7.63 13.64
N GLY A 56 -18.42 8.32 13.23
CA GLY A 56 -17.70 8.00 12.00
C GLY A 56 -17.11 6.59 11.99
N CYS A 57 -17.15 5.92 10.85
CA CYS A 57 -16.50 4.64 10.59
C CYS A 57 -15.41 4.78 9.52
N LEU A 58 -14.37 3.95 9.62
CA LEU A 58 -13.22 4.03 8.74
C LEU A 58 -13.56 3.59 7.30
N ASP A 59 -13.12 4.40 6.34
CA ASP A 59 -13.14 4.09 4.92
C ASP A 59 -11.78 4.43 4.28
N PRO A 60 -11.17 3.54 3.48
CA PRO A 60 -9.99 3.86 2.69
C PRO A 60 -10.43 4.52 1.37
N LEU A 61 -10.12 5.80 1.21
CA LEU A 61 -10.40 6.55 -0.01
C LEU A 61 -9.20 6.61 -0.93
N PRO A 62 -9.38 6.69 -2.27
CA PRO A 62 -8.29 6.91 -3.21
C PRO A 62 -7.45 8.15 -2.86
N ARG A 63 -6.14 7.96 -2.72
CA ARG A 63 -5.16 9.05 -2.57
C ARG A 63 -3.81 8.56 -3.10
N PRO A 64 -3.47 8.84 -4.37
CA PRO A 64 -2.24 8.35 -4.95
C PRO A 64 -1.00 8.73 -4.14
N GLY A 65 -0.09 7.78 -3.97
CA GLY A 65 1.16 7.93 -3.22
C GLY A 65 1.07 7.69 -1.72
N GLN A 66 -0.14 7.58 -1.14
CA GLN A 66 -0.36 7.21 0.26
C GLN A 66 -0.55 5.71 0.45
N LEU A 67 -0.48 5.24 1.70
CA LEU A 67 -0.54 3.83 2.07
C LEU A 67 -1.44 3.63 3.29
N VAL A 68 -2.44 2.76 3.23
CA VAL A 68 -3.23 2.36 4.41
C VAL A 68 -2.71 1.04 4.96
N ALA A 69 -2.10 1.07 6.14
CA ALA A 69 -1.61 -0.14 6.80
C ALA A 69 -2.74 -1.02 7.34
N GLY A 70 -2.59 -2.34 7.20
CA GLY A 70 -3.56 -3.36 7.59
C GLY A 70 -2.97 -4.77 7.67
N ALA A 71 -3.84 -5.76 7.82
CA ALA A 71 -3.49 -7.17 7.97
C ALA A 71 -4.34 -8.05 7.04
N LEU A 72 -3.78 -9.18 6.63
CA LEU A 72 -4.46 -10.17 5.79
C LEU A 72 -4.98 -11.34 6.62
N PHE A 73 -6.25 -11.67 6.42
CA PHE A 73 -6.94 -12.82 7.00
C PHE A 73 -7.36 -13.79 5.90
N ALA A 74 -7.48 -15.08 6.26
CA ALA A 74 -7.96 -16.15 5.41
C ALA A 74 -9.34 -16.65 5.89
N PRO A 75 -10.43 -15.91 5.58
CA PRO A 75 -11.80 -16.32 5.90
C PRO A 75 -12.26 -17.53 5.07
N ASP A 76 -12.92 -18.47 5.73
CA ASP A 76 -13.73 -19.50 5.06
C ASP A 76 -15.06 -18.93 4.51
N GLU A 77 -15.90 -19.80 3.93
CA GLU A 77 -17.12 -19.36 3.26
C GLU A 77 -18.15 -18.79 4.24
N ALA A 78 -18.31 -19.44 5.39
CA ALA A 78 -19.22 -18.98 6.43
C ALA A 78 -18.77 -17.63 7.01
N THR A 79 -17.46 -17.47 7.22
CA THR A 79 -16.83 -16.25 7.71
C THR A 79 -17.00 -15.11 6.72
N TRP A 80 -16.88 -15.37 5.42
CA TRP A 80 -17.15 -14.34 4.40
C TRP A 80 -18.60 -13.85 4.45
N ARG A 81 -19.58 -14.74 4.59
CA ARG A 81 -21.00 -14.35 4.76
C ARG A 81 -21.21 -13.54 6.05
N ALA A 82 -20.51 -13.92 7.12
CA ALA A 82 -20.56 -13.21 8.39
C ALA A 82 -19.91 -11.82 8.30
N LEU A 83 -18.79 -11.67 7.59
CA LEU A 83 -18.18 -10.38 7.30
C LEU A 83 -19.13 -9.49 6.49
N ASP A 84 -19.77 -10.02 5.43
CA ASP A 84 -20.76 -9.25 4.66
C ASP A 84 -21.90 -8.74 5.56
N HIS A 85 -22.39 -9.60 6.45
CA HIS A 85 -23.43 -9.24 7.39
C HIS A 85 -22.96 -8.15 8.37
N LYS A 86 -21.74 -8.27 8.92
CA LYS A 86 -21.13 -7.28 9.83
C LYS A 86 -20.95 -5.92 9.16
N GLU A 87 -20.46 -5.92 7.93
CA GLU A 87 -20.17 -4.72 7.14
C GLU A 87 -21.42 -4.11 6.47
N GLY A 88 -22.58 -4.76 6.61
CA GLY A 88 -23.82 -4.34 5.96
C GLY A 88 -23.73 -4.37 4.43
N ALA A 89 -22.93 -5.29 3.88
CA ALA A 89 -22.67 -5.39 2.46
C ALA A 89 -23.89 -5.93 1.68
N PRO A 90 -24.10 -5.49 0.43
CA PRO A 90 -23.31 -4.48 -0.30
C PRO A 90 -23.82 -3.04 -0.07
N ARG A 91 -24.76 -2.80 0.86
CA ARG A 91 -25.48 -1.52 0.98
C ARG A 91 -24.69 -0.44 1.73
N ARG A 92 -23.91 -0.83 2.75
CA ARG A 92 -23.11 0.10 3.57
C ARG A 92 -21.69 0.13 3.05
N TYR A 93 -21.02 -1.02 3.11
CA TYR A 93 -19.76 -1.27 2.45
C TYR A 93 -19.96 -2.22 1.27
N ARG A 94 -19.09 -2.14 0.28
CA ARG A 94 -18.99 -3.12 -0.81
C ARG A 94 -17.63 -3.81 -0.76
N ARG A 95 -17.59 -5.06 -1.19
CA ARG A 95 -16.32 -5.75 -1.45
C ARG A 95 -15.63 -5.12 -2.66
N VAL A 96 -14.33 -4.94 -2.58
CA VAL A 96 -13.48 -4.42 -3.66
C VAL A 96 -12.25 -5.31 -3.76
N ASP A 97 -11.95 -5.78 -4.97
CA ASP A 97 -10.69 -6.45 -5.28
C ASP A 97 -9.53 -5.47 -5.17
N ALA A 98 -8.49 -5.86 -4.45
CA ALA A 98 -7.34 -5.03 -4.14
C ALA A 98 -6.05 -5.84 -4.19
N VAL A 99 -4.93 -5.14 -4.08
CA VAL A 99 -3.60 -5.73 -3.95
C VAL A 99 -2.95 -5.13 -2.72
N ALA A 100 -2.59 -5.98 -1.76
CA ALA A 100 -1.81 -5.57 -0.61
C ALA A 100 -0.31 -5.57 -0.99
N LEU A 101 0.40 -4.49 -0.65
CA LEU A 101 1.85 -4.44 -0.67
C LEU A 101 2.39 -4.93 0.66
N LEU A 102 3.14 -6.02 0.66
CA LEU A 102 3.71 -6.60 1.86
C LEU A 102 5.01 -5.87 2.26
N GLU A 103 5.41 -6.02 3.52
CA GLU A 103 6.62 -5.39 4.08
C GLU A 103 7.91 -5.76 3.35
N ASP A 104 7.94 -6.95 2.75
CA ASP A 104 9.07 -7.46 1.97
C ASP A 104 9.05 -7.03 0.49
N GLY A 105 8.08 -6.21 0.08
CA GLY A 105 7.89 -5.72 -1.29
C GLY A 105 7.17 -6.69 -2.23
N ARG A 106 6.70 -7.85 -1.75
CA ARG A 106 5.78 -8.71 -2.50
C ARG A 106 4.39 -8.08 -2.55
N THR A 107 3.57 -8.58 -3.47
CA THR A 107 2.18 -8.19 -3.62
C THR A 107 1.26 -9.38 -3.40
N GLU A 108 0.15 -9.17 -2.70
CA GLU A 108 -0.84 -10.21 -2.43
C GLU A 108 -2.24 -9.75 -2.86
N PRO A 109 -2.87 -10.42 -3.85
CA PRO A 109 -4.26 -10.17 -4.21
C PRO A 109 -5.21 -10.43 -3.03
N CYS A 110 -6.10 -9.50 -2.77
CA CYS A 110 -7.02 -9.59 -1.64
C CYS A 110 -8.35 -8.91 -1.95
N VAL A 111 -9.29 -9.05 -1.04
CA VAL A 111 -10.54 -8.29 -1.01
C VAL A 111 -10.52 -7.40 0.22
N THR A 112 -10.98 -6.17 0.07
CA THR A 112 -11.26 -5.28 1.20
C THR A 112 -12.68 -4.74 1.10
N TYR A 113 -13.10 -3.97 2.12
CA TYR A 113 -14.37 -3.26 2.11
C TYR A 113 -14.13 -1.77 1.89
N GLU A 114 -14.95 -1.14 1.06
CA GLU A 114 -15.01 0.32 0.90
C GLU A 114 -16.45 0.77 1.12
N ALA A 115 -16.67 1.91 1.78
CA ALA A 115 -17.98 2.48 1.96
C ALA A 115 -18.59 2.80 0.59
N THR A 116 -19.89 2.58 0.44
CA THR A 116 -20.61 2.93 -0.79
C THR A 116 -20.77 4.45 -0.89
N ASP A 117 -20.83 4.97 -2.12
CA ASP A 117 -20.98 6.42 -2.34
C ASP A 117 -22.25 7.00 -1.67
N ALA A 118 -23.31 6.19 -1.53
CA ALA A 118 -24.53 6.60 -0.83
C ALA A 118 -24.33 6.78 0.69
N CYS A 119 -23.33 6.15 1.28
CA CYS A 119 -23.01 6.26 2.71
C CYS A 119 -21.99 7.36 3.00
N ARG A 120 -21.19 7.76 2.01
CA ARG A 120 -20.18 8.83 2.13
C ARG A 120 -20.88 10.19 2.21
N THR A 121 -20.82 10.79 3.39
CA THR A 121 -21.55 12.03 3.72
C THR A 121 -20.65 13.12 4.30
N GLY A 122 -19.33 12.97 4.12
CA GLY A 122 -18.33 13.85 4.70
C GLY A 122 -17.92 13.40 6.10
N PHE A 123 -17.00 14.15 6.71
CA PHE A 123 -16.40 13.75 7.98
C PHE A 123 -17.41 13.69 9.13
N HIS A 124 -17.32 12.60 9.90
CA HIS A 124 -18.01 12.42 11.17
C HIS A 124 -16.99 12.04 12.24
N VAL A 125 -17.06 12.69 13.40
CA VAL A 125 -16.20 12.36 14.53
C VAL A 125 -16.41 10.89 14.92
N PRO A 126 -15.36 10.05 15.01
CA PRO A 126 -15.50 8.69 15.52
C PRO A 126 -15.85 8.71 17.00
N ALA A 127 -16.69 7.77 17.43
CA ALA A 127 -16.90 7.56 18.87
C ALA A 127 -15.63 6.98 19.51
N ASP A 128 -15.29 7.43 20.72
CA ASP A 128 -14.10 6.98 21.46
C ASP A 128 -14.03 5.45 21.58
N GLY A 129 -15.17 4.81 21.84
CA GLY A 129 -15.26 3.34 21.92
C GLY A 129 -14.93 2.64 20.61
N TYR A 130 -15.32 3.21 19.46
CA TYR A 130 -14.96 2.66 18.15
C TYR A 130 -13.48 2.89 17.83
N LEU A 131 -12.97 4.09 18.11
CA LEU A 131 -11.56 4.39 17.89
C LEU A 131 -10.66 3.49 18.75
N ALA A 132 -11.04 3.22 20.01
CA ALA A 132 -10.32 2.30 20.90
C ALA A 132 -10.26 0.86 20.35
N ILE A 133 -11.33 0.38 19.71
CA ILE A 133 -11.35 -0.93 19.03
C ILE A 133 -10.34 -0.94 17.88
N VAL A 134 -10.35 0.09 17.04
CA VAL A 134 -9.40 0.19 15.92
C VAL A 134 -7.95 0.24 16.42
N VAL A 135 -7.66 1.07 17.42
CA VAL A 135 -6.33 1.20 18.02
C VAL A 135 -5.87 -0.14 18.62
N ARG A 136 -6.74 -0.83 19.37
CA ARG A 136 -6.43 -2.14 19.95
C ARG A 136 -6.16 -3.19 18.88
N GLY A 137 -6.98 -3.25 17.82
CA GLY A 137 -6.77 -4.16 16.70
C GLY A 137 -5.45 -3.91 15.98
N ARG A 138 -5.13 -2.63 15.68
CA ARG A 138 -3.84 -2.26 15.08
C ARG A 138 -2.65 -2.66 15.96
N ALA A 139 -2.73 -2.40 17.27
CA ALA A 139 -1.69 -2.79 18.21
C ALA A 139 -1.51 -4.32 18.28
N ALA A 140 -2.60 -5.09 18.35
CA ALA A 140 -2.56 -6.55 18.35
C ALA A 140 -1.97 -7.12 17.04
N ALA A 141 -2.23 -6.45 15.91
CA ALA A 141 -1.65 -6.79 14.62
C ALA A 141 -0.20 -6.31 14.43
N GLY A 142 0.40 -5.61 15.40
CA GLY A 142 1.75 -5.05 15.26
C GLY A 142 1.86 -3.84 14.33
N ILE A 143 0.71 -3.25 13.93
CA ILE A 143 0.64 -2.13 13.02
C ILE A 143 0.85 -0.84 13.80
N ARG A 144 1.97 -0.15 13.53
CA ARG A 144 2.26 1.16 14.10
C ARG A 144 1.40 2.23 13.42
N ASP A 145 0.90 3.19 14.20
CA ASP A 145 0.30 4.39 13.62
C ASP A 145 1.42 5.38 13.25
N GLU A 146 1.65 5.55 11.95
CA GLU A 146 2.55 6.56 11.40
C GLU A 146 1.86 7.93 11.29
N GLY A 147 0.75 8.14 12.01
CA GLY A 147 0.01 9.40 12.14
C GLY A 147 -1.25 9.50 11.26
N GLN A 148 -1.54 8.48 10.45
CA GLN A 148 -2.67 8.52 9.53
C GLN A 148 -4.01 8.29 10.22
N LEU A 149 -4.09 7.36 11.18
CA LEU A 149 -5.33 7.17 11.93
C LEU A 149 -5.63 8.40 12.79
N ALA A 150 -4.60 8.92 13.48
CA ALA A 150 -4.71 10.14 14.27
C ALA A 150 -5.19 11.33 13.42
N ALA A 151 -4.60 11.57 12.24
CA ALA A 151 -5.01 12.65 11.35
C ALA A 151 -6.45 12.47 10.84
N ALA A 152 -6.82 11.24 10.45
CA ALA A 152 -8.18 10.93 9.99
C ALA A 152 -9.24 11.22 11.07
N ALA A 153 -8.94 10.91 12.34
CA ALA A 153 -9.88 11.08 13.45
C ALA A 153 -10.24 12.55 13.76
N ILE A 154 -9.44 13.50 13.26
CA ILE A 154 -9.66 14.96 13.40
C ILE A 154 -9.79 15.67 12.04
N ASP A 155 -10.03 14.92 10.98
CA ASP A 155 -10.18 15.39 9.59
C ASP A 155 -8.99 16.19 9.03
N GLN A 156 -7.77 15.83 9.43
CA GLN A 156 -6.55 16.46 8.93
C GLN A 156 -5.87 15.60 7.84
N PRO A 157 -5.09 16.22 6.95
CA PRO A 157 -4.23 15.48 6.02
C PRO A 157 -3.22 14.63 6.82
N PRO A 158 -3.02 13.34 6.45
CA PRO A 158 -2.00 12.54 7.11
C PRO A 158 -0.59 12.98 6.68
N PRO A 159 0.44 12.69 7.49
CA PRO A 159 1.81 12.80 7.02
C PRO A 159 2.07 11.87 5.82
N PRO A 160 3.08 12.14 4.98
CA PRO A 160 3.47 11.24 3.90
C PRO A 160 3.88 9.86 4.42
N ALA A 161 3.21 8.79 3.96
CA ALA A 161 3.58 7.42 4.31
C ALA A 161 4.83 6.91 3.55
N VAL A 162 5.26 7.64 2.51
CA VAL A 162 6.40 7.32 1.65
C VAL A 162 7.21 8.60 1.45
N ALA A 163 8.54 8.51 1.55
CA ALA A 163 9.42 9.67 1.51
C ALA A 163 9.57 10.28 0.10
N GLY A 164 9.35 9.48 -0.94
CA GLY A 164 9.55 9.89 -2.33
C GLY A 164 9.54 8.70 -3.29
N ILE A 165 10.21 8.89 -4.43
CA ILE A 165 10.37 7.91 -5.50
C ILE A 165 11.85 7.58 -5.65
N PHE A 166 12.20 6.31 -5.67
CA PHE A 166 13.54 5.83 -5.97
C PHE A 166 13.66 5.47 -7.45
N VAL A 167 14.50 6.20 -8.17
CA VAL A 167 14.83 5.95 -9.59
C VAL A 167 16.22 5.35 -9.71
N TYR A 168 16.39 4.31 -10.53
CA TYR A 168 17.63 3.54 -10.62
C TYR A 168 18.13 3.34 -12.06
N GLY A 169 17.45 3.98 -13.02
CA GLY A 169 17.60 3.71 -14.44
C GLY A 169 17.48 4.95 -15.32
N SER A 170 16.71 4.83 -16.39
CA SER A 170 16.52 5.92 -17.38
C SER A 170 16.00 7.22 -16.78
N LEU A 171 15.23 7.16 -15.68
CA LEU A 171 14.69 8.32 -14.98
C LEU A 171 15.69 9.03 -14.06
N ARG A 172 16.90 8.50 -13.88
CA ARG A 172 17.92 9.21 -13.09
C ARG A 172 18.30 10.53 -13.75
N SER A 173 18.72 11.50 -12.94
CA SER A 173 19.10 12.84 -13.38
C SER A 173 20.27 12.84 -14.39
N ASP A 174 21.14 11.83 -14.30
CA ASP A 174 22.29 11.59 -15.17
C ASP A 174 22.00 10.63 -16.34
N ALA A 175 20.73 10.34 -16.62
CA ALA A 175 20.28 9.46 -17.71
C ALA A 175 19.33 10.18 -18.69
N ASP A 176 19.11 9.57 -19.86
CA ASP A 176 18.41 10.19 -21.01
C ASP A 176 16.98 10.65 -20.72
N GLN A 177 16.29 10.03 -19.75
CA GLN A 177 14.91 10.36 -19.38
C GLN A 177 14.82 11.14 -18.06
N GLY A 178 15.96 11.61 -17.52
CA GLY A 178 16.03 12.41 -16.30
C GLY A 178 15.28 13.75 -16.37
N HIS A 179 15.09 14.29 -17.59
CA HIS A 179 14.29 15.50 -17.81
C HIS A 179 12.85 15.34 -17.30
N ARG A 180 12.26 14.14 -17.35
CA ARG A 180 10.91 13.87 -16.83
C ARG A 180 10.80 14.09 -15.33
N ILE A 181 11.88 13.80 -14.59
CA ILE A 181 11.97 14.09 -13.16
C ILE A 181 12.15 15.60 -12.96
N ALA A 182 13.04 16.24 -13.72
CA ALA A 182 13.29 17.68 -13.59
C ALA A 182 12.04 18.54 -13.89
N ASP A 183 11.29 18.20 -14.94
CA ASP A 183 10.06 18.88 -15.36
C ASP A 183 8.93 18.72 -14.33
N ALA A 184 9.00 17.70 -13.47
CA ALA A 184 8.09 17.51 -12.35
C ALA A 184 8.47 18.32 -11.09
N HIS A 185 9.48 19.20 -11.19
CA HIS A 185 9.92 20.14 -10.14
C HIS A 185 10.15 19.47 -8.77
N PRO A 186 11.14 18.57 -8.65
CA PRO A 186 11.41 17.85 -7.42
C PRO A 186 11.91 18.83 -6.34
N LEU A 187 11.55 18.54 -5.09
CA LEU A 187 12.05 19.27 -3.93
C LEU A 187 13.52 18.94 -3.65
N SER A 188 13.89 17.67 -3.82
CA SER A 188 15.29 17.23 -3.74
C SER A 188 15.50 15.97 -4.58
N ILE A 189 16.75 15.80 -5.03
CA ILE A 189 17.26 14.58 -5.65
C ILE A 189 18.54 14.22 -4.89
N GLU A 190 18.57 13.04 -4.28
CA GLU A 190 19.69 12.62 -3.45
C GLU A 190 20.11 11.18 -3.81
N PRO A 191 21.42 10.90 -3.91
CA PRO A 191 21.88 9.54 -4.17
C PRO A 191 21.46 8.59 -3.06
N ALA A 192 20.94 7.44 -3.46
CA ALA A 192 20.44 6.41 -2.56
C ALA A 192 20.77 5.01 -3.10
N THR A 193 20.74 4.01 -2.21
CA THR A 193 20.98 2.61 -2.57
C THR A 193 19.85 1.74 -2.04
N ILE A 194 19.37 0.80 -2.86
CA ILE A 194 18.47 -0.27 -2.41
C ILE A 194 19.17 -1.63 -2.50
N HIS A 195 18.57 -2.67 -1.92
CA HIS A 195 19.03 -4.04 -2.10
C HIS A 195 18.07 -4.79 -3.02
N ALA A 196 18.50 -5.08 -4.25
CA ALA A 196 17.67 -5.69 -5.30
C ALA A 196 18.55 -6.39 -6.35
N GLU A 197 17.92 -7.09 -7.29
CA GLU A 197 18.62 -7.67 -8.44
C GLU A 197 18.33 -6.85 -9.70
N LEU A 198 19.35 -6.13 -10.19
CA LEU A 198 19.26 -5.28 -11.38
C LEU A 198 19.60 -6.08 -12.64
N ARG A 199 18.75 -5.98 -13.65
CA ARG A 199 18.91 -6.63 -14.96
C ARG A 199 18.90 -5.61 -16.08
N ASP A 200 19.65 -5.90 -17.14
CA ASP A 200 19.65 -5.14 -18.38
C ASP A 200 18.57 -5.70 -19.33
N MET A 201 17.58 -4.89 -19.68
CA MET A 201 16.53 -5.24 -20.66
C MET A 201 16.82 -4.61 -22.03
N GLY A 202 18.06 -4.19 -22.28
CA GLY A 202 18.53 -3.52 -23.48
C GLY A 202 18.36 -2.01 -23.40
N ALA A 203 17.16 -1.51 -23.73
CA ALA A 203 16.89 -0.07 -23.76
C ALA A 203 16.54 0.50 -22.38
N TRP A 204 16.22 -0.35 -21.40
CA TRP A 204 15.87 0.05 -20.03
C TRP A 204 16.40 -0.98 -19.02
N PRO A 205 16.68 -0.58 -17.77
CA PRO A 205 16.97 -1.51 -16.70
C PRO A 205 15.69 -2.02 -16.05
N ALA A 206 15.80 -3.11 -15.30
CA ALA A 206 14.74 -3.50 -14.38
C ALA A 206 15.30 -4.12 -13.10
N ILE A 207 14.76 -3.71 -11.95
CA ILE A 207 14.90 -4.52 -10.74
C ILE A 207 13.87 -5.65 -10.76
N LEU A 208 14.29 -6.84 -10.34
CA LEU A 208 13.38 -7.96 -10.17
C LEU A 208 12.50 -7.77 -8.92
N PRO A 209 11.24 -8.26 -8.94
CA PRO A 209 10.43 -8.29 -7.75
C PRO A 209 11.03 -9.28 -6.72
N PRO A 210 10.74 -9.11 -5.40
CA PRO A 210 11.34 -9.91 -4.34
C PRO A 210 11.15 -11.42 -4.54
N GLU A 211 9.98 -11.87 -4.97
CA GLU A 211 9.66 -13.28 -5.21
C GLU A 211 10.41 -13.92 -6.38
N ARG A 212 11.05 -13.11 -7.24
CA ARG A 212 11.88 -13.57 -8.38
C ARG A 212 13.36 -13.24 -8.21
N THR A 213 13.73 -12.66 -7.08
CA THR A 213 15.10 -12.25 -6.81
C THR A 213 15.89 -13.44 -6.28
N GLY A 214 16.97 -13.83 -6.97
CA GLY A 214 17.82 -14.94 -6.55
C GLY A 214 19.08 -14.48 -5.82
N ARG A 215 19.70 -13.40 -6.30
CA ARG A 215 20.95 -12.85 -5.74
C ARG A 215 20.83 -11.32 -5.64
N PRO A 216 20.14 -10.81 -4.61
CA PRO A 216 20.05 -9.37 -4.42
C PRO A 216 21.42 -8.77 -4.10
N GLY A 217 21.64 -7.54 -4.55
CA GLY A 217 22.86 -6.77 -4.34
C GLY A 217 22.55 -5.29 -4.20
N PRO A 218 23.53 -4.45 -3.86
CA PRO A 218 23.32 -3.00 -3.83
C PRO A 218 23.00 -2.48 -5.24
N VAL A 219 21.90 -1.75 -5.38
CA VAL A 219 21.51 -1.05 -6.61
C VAL A 219 21.58 0.46 -6.37
N GLN A 220 22.37 1.15 -7.18
CA GLN A 220 22.59 2.60 -7.11
C GLN A 220 21.48 3.35 -7.84
N GLY A 221 21.00 4.41 -7.22
CA GLY A 221 19.99 5.28 -7.81
C GLY A 221 19.87 6.59 -7.04
N GLU A 222 18.72 7.21 -7.19
CA GLU A 222 18.41 8.51 -6.59
C GLU A 222 17.05 8.44 -5.91
N LEU A 223 16.98 8.93 -4.68
CA LEU A 223 15.72 9.25 -4.04
C LEU A 223 15.30 10.66 -4.46
N VAL A 224 14.15 10.75 -5.10
CA VAL A 224 13.53 11.99 -5.54
C VAL A 224 12.34 12.31 -4.64
N ARG A 225 12.33 13.51 -4.06
CA ARG A 225 11.21 13.99 -3.23
C ARG A 225 10.38 15.01 -3.98
N PHE A 226 9.06 14.93 -3.83
CA PHE A 226 8.09 15.83 -4.44
C PHE A 226 7.17 16.43 -3.38
N ALA A 227 6.65 17.62 -3.65
CA ALA A 227 5.65 18.25 -2.78
C ALA A 227 4.32 17.49 -2.81
N ASP A 228 3.93 16.97 -3.98
CA ASP A 228 2.73 16.17 -4.14
C ASP A 228 3.01 14.93 -5.02
N LEU A 229 3.16 13.78 -4.37
CA LEU A 229 3.31 12.51 -5.08
C LEU A 229 2.09 12.19 -5.95
N ALA A 230 0.89 12.62 -5.56
CA ALA A 230 -0.32 12.30 -6.30
C ALA A 230 -0.36 12.98 -7.67
N ALA A 231 0.29 14.13 -7.81
CA ALA A 231 0.38 14.86 -9.06
C ALA A 231 1.38 14.25 -10.05
N VAL A 232 2.45 13.62 -9.56
CA VAL A 232 3.55 13.11 -10.41
C VAL A 232 3.40 11.63 -10.76
N LEU A 233 2.81 10.82 -9.87
CA LEU A 233 2.69 9.38 -10.06
C LEU A 233 2.00 8.99 -11.38
N PRO A 234 0.87 9.61 -11.80
CA PRO A 234 0.20 9.20 -13.04
C PRO A 234 1.08 9.31 -14.30
N ALA A 235 1.92 10.34 -14.39
CA ALA A 235 2.81 10.53 -15.55
C ALA A 235 3.96 9.50 -15.56
N LEU A 236 4.51 9.18 -14.39
CA LEU A 236 5.55 8.17 -14.26
C LEU A 236 5.00 6.76 -14.42
N ASP A 237 3.83 6.48 -13.86
CA ASP A 237 3.11 5.22 -14.05
C ASP A 237 2.85 4.97 -15.55
N ALA A 238 2.41 5.98 -16.30
CA ALA A 238 2.23 5.87 -17.75
C ALA A 238 3.56 5.61 -18.49
N TYR A 239 4.66 6.26 -18.09
CA TYR A 239 5.98 6.05 -18.68
C TYR A 239 6.53 4.64 -18.42
N GLU A 240 6.35 4.12 -17.20
CA GLU A 240 6.79 2.79 -16.78
C GLU A 240 5.82 1.67 -17.23
N GLY A 241 4.73 2.02 -17.93
CA GLY A 241 3.73 1.05 -18.39
C GLY A 241 2.97 0.39 -17.25
N PHE A 242 2.74 1.11 -16.14
CA PHE A 242 1.89 0.71 -15.03
C PHE A 242 0.47 1.28 -15.21
N SER A 243 -0.49 0.41 -15.50
CA SER A 243 -1.90 0.76 -15.72
C SER A 243 -2.77 0.54 -14.47
N GLY A 244 -2.16 0.20 -13.34
CA GLY A 244 -2.83 -0.01 -12.06
C GLY A 244 -2.57 -1.39 -11.44
N TRP A 245 -2.95 -1.52 -10.16
CA TRP A 245 -2.59 -2.66 -9.31
C TRP A 245 -3.07 -4.03 -9.80
N ASN A 246 -4.25 -4.08 -10.44
CA ASN A 246 -4.86 -5.31 -10.97
C ASN A 246 -4.73 -5.44 -12.49
N ALA A 247 -3.96 -4.58 -13.16
CA ALA A 247 -3.82 -4.61 -14.60
C ALA A 247 -2.92 -5.79 -15.04
N PRO A 248 -3.40 -6.71 -15.91
CA PRO A 248 -2.64 -7.89 -16.31
C PRO A 248 -1.44 -7.56 -17.21
N ASP A 249 -1.50 -6.42 -17.90
CA ASP A 249 -0.54 -5.99 -18.94
C ASP A 249 0.48 -4.96 -18.48
N ASN A 250 0.69 -4.82 -17.16
CA ASN A 250 1.76 -3.99 -16.62
C ASN A 250 3.13 -4.42 -17.15
N LEU A 251 3.93 -3.48 -17.67
CA LEU A 251 5.33 -3.70 -18.00
C LEU A 251 6.17 -3.73 -16.71
N PHE A 252 6.05 -2.65 -15.95
CA PHE A 252 6.49 -2.59 -14.56
C PHE A 252 5.30 -2.48 -13.63
N ARG A 253 5.46 -2.98 -12.40
CA ARG A 253 4.53 -2.71 -11.30
C ARG A 253 5.20 -1.81 -10.29
N ARG A 254 4.42 -0.91 -9.70
CA ARG A 254 4.91 -0.11 -8.59
C ARG A 254 5.11 -0.99 -7.35
N THR A 255 6.16 -0.74 -6.58
CA THR A 255 6.51 -1.47 -5.35
C THR A 255 7.12 -0.53 -4.33
N LEU A 256 7.18 -0.98 -3.08
CA LEU A 256 7.89 -0.28 -2.00
C LEU A 256 9.30 -0.83 -1.87
N VAL A 257 10.26 0.08 -1.75
CA VAL A 257 11.67 -0.24 -1.48
C VAL A 257 12.15 0.51 -0.24
N GLN A 258 13.14 -0.08 0.42
CA GLN A 258 13.89 0.57 1.50
C GLN A 258 15.14 1.21 0.90
N ALA A 259 15.10 2.52 0.70
CA ALA A 259 16.19 3.30 0.13
C ALA A 259 17.10 3.82 1.24
N ARG A 260 18.38 3.43 1.20
CA ARG A 260 19.41 3.92 2.11
C ARG A 260 20.10 5.15 1.53
N LEU A 261 20.02 6.26 2.26
CA LEU A 261 20.66 7.53 1.95
C LEU A 261 22.14 7.52 2.37
N ARG A 262 22.89 8.54 1.93
CA ARG A 262 24.34 8.67 2.21
C ARG A 262 24.65 8.83 3.70
N ASP A 263 23.75 9.42 4.45
CA ASP A 263 23.87 9.59 5.90
C ASP A 263 23.55 8.30 6.70
N GLY A 264 23.18 7.22 6.01
CA GLY A 264 22.82 5.93 6.59
C GLY A 264 21.33 5.80 6.94
N GLN A 265 20.54 6.88 6.82
CA GLN A 265 19.10 6.81 7.02
C GLN A 265 18.47 5.89 5.96
N THR A 266 17.51 5.06 6.37
CA THR A 266 16.72 4.24 5.46
C THR A 266 15.29 4.74 5.45
N VAL A 267 14.76 4.98 4.25
CA VAL A 267 13.40 5.49 4.06
C VAL A 267 12.62 4.64 3.07
N ARG A 268 11.31 4.56 3.28
CA ARG A 268 10.37 3.90 2.36
C ARG A 268 10.19 4.79 1.13
N ALA A 269 10.37 4.23 -0.06
CA ALA A 269 10.19 4.93 -1.33
C ALA A 269 9.38 4.07 -2.32
N TRP A 270 8.69 4.74 -3.25
CA TRP A 270 8.11 4.08 -4.42
C TRP A 270 9.20 3.76 -5.44
N ALA A 271 9.11 2.60 -6.07
CA ALA A 271 9.92 2.25 -7.24
C ALA A 271 9.08 1.39 -8.20
N TRP A 272 9.59 1.15 -9.40
CA TRP A 272 8.99 0.23 -10.36
C TRP A 272 9.85 -1.01 -10.48
N CYS A 273 9.26 -2.20 -10.38
CA CYS A 273 9.93 -3.47 -10.60
C CYS A 273 9.27 -4.24 -11.74
N LEU A 274 10.01 -5.16 -12.35
CA LEU A 274 9.55 -5.89 -13.52
C LEU A 274 8.29 -6.72 -13.18
N ALA A 275 7.17 -6.41 -13.82
CA ALA A 275 5.91 -7.12 -13.56
C ALA A 275 5.90 -8.52 -14.17
N ARG A 276 6.51 -8.68 -15.36
CA ARG A 276 6.46 -9.92 -16.15
C ARG A 276 7.79 -10.65 -16.16
N ALA A 277 7.73 -11.97 -16.34
CA ALA A 277 8.94 -12.75 -16.55
C ALA A 277 9.57 -12.38 -17.90
N GLN A 278 10.66 -11.62 -17.85
CA GLN A 278 11.52 -11.30 -18.98
C GLN A 278 12.96 -11.51 -18.54
N ASP A 279 13.73 -12.11 -19.43
CA ASP A 279 15.14 -12.41 -19.19
C ASP A 279 16.02 -11.26 -19.69
N GLY A 280 17.06 -10.97 -18.91
CA GLY A 280 18.10 -10.01 -19.22
C GLY A 280 19.35 -10.33 -18.39
N PRO A 281 20.57 -10.06 -18.88
CA PRO A 281 21.76 -10.29 -18.09
C PRO A 281 21.74 -9.44 -16.81
N ARG A 282 22.35 -9.96 -15.75
CA ARG A 282 22.47 -9.22 -14.49
C ARG A 282 23.51 -8.12 -14.64
N ILE A 283 23.19 -6.94 -14.11
CA ILE A 283 24.14 -5.84 -14.01
C ILE A 283 24.88 -6.00 -12.69
N GLU A 284 26.07 -6.61 -12.74
CA GLU A 284 26.87 -6.95 -11.55
C GLU A 284 27.37 -5.72 -10.80
N SER A 285 27.53 -4.57 -11.49
CA SER A 285 27.91 -3.30 -10.87
C SER A 285 26.81 -2.71 -9.97
N GLY A 286 25.55 -3.13 -10.15
CA GLY A 286 24.40 -2.53 -9.50
C GLY A 286 24.09 -1.10 -9.95
N ASP A 287 24.73 -0.61 -11.01
CA ASP A 287 24.58 0.76 -11.52
C ASP A 287 24.29 0.70 -13.02
N TRP A 288 23.09 1.15 -13.41
CA TRP A 288 22.63 1.15 -14.81
C TRP A 288 23.60 1.85 -15.76
N LEU A 289 24.24 2.94 -15.30
CA LEU A 289 25.16 3.71 -16.13
C LEU A 289 26.55 3.06 -16.25
N ARG A 290 26.76 1.93 -15.54
CA ARG A 290 27.97 1.10 -15.56
C ARG A 290 27.62 -0.35 -15.91
N ARG A 291 26.63 -0.55 -16.78
CA ARG A 291 26.22 -1.86 -17.31
C ARG A 291 27.29 -2.49 -18.19
#